data_AF-A0A1V5IBW5-F1
#
_entry.id   AF-A0A1V5IBW5-F1
#
_cell.length_a   1.000
_cell.length_b   1.000
_cell.length_c   1.000
_cell.angle_alpha   90.00
_cell.angle_beta   90.00
_cell.angle_gamma   90.00
#
_symmetry.space_group_name_H-M   'P 1'
#
loop_
_entity.id
_entity.type
_entity.pdbx_description
1 polymer ?
#
loop_
_entity_poly.entity_id
_entity_poly.type
_entity_poly.pdbx_seq_one_letter_code
_entity_poly.pdbx_strand_id
1 'polypeptide(L)'
;MFMNCTKLSTAPALPATDLADYCYGHMFRGCTGLTAAPELTAVAMPEGCYFNMFNGCTGLTAAPELPATALAKGCYMEMFKGCTGLTAAPALPTETMADICYANMFEGCTKLTAAPNLPATTLAMGCYNFMFSNCTGLEAAPALLPAATLEEQCYEGMFAGCTNLTTAPALSATQMARHCCDRMFEGCTALTAAPELPATALAEGCYCWMFWNCTGLETAPELPATTLADYCYEGMFEGCTGLKRAPALPATTLTTSCYYKMFLGCTELETAPELPASTLAETCYKEMFCGCSKLNTIEVNFTSWTDADNPTLDWLKDVSADGTFVCPEGLDISTRDASHVPAGWTVNSSTGISPIMDSRYANGTIYNILGEEVDEHYKGIVIKNGRKYINR
;
A
#
# COMPACT_ATOMS: atom_id res chain seq x y z
N MET A 1 -18.50 -15.08 30.53
CA MET A 1 -18.76 -16.16 31.52
C MET A 1 -17.64 -17.21 31.56
N PHE A 2 -16.98 -17.56 30.46
CA PHE A 2 -15.89 -18.56 30.43
C PHE A 2 -14.50 -17.98 30.13
N MET A 3 -14.31 -16.67 30.24
CA MET A 3 -13.03 -16.03 29.95
C MET A 3 -11.87 -16.70 30.69
N ASN A 4 -10.78 -17.00 29.99
CA ASN A 4 -9.57 -17.67 30.45
C ASN A 4 -9.78 -19.07 31.06
N CYS A 5 -10.88 -19.75 30.72
CA CYS A 5 -11.12 -21.13 31.14
C CYS A 5 -10.27 -22.12 30.30
N THR A 6 -8.98 -22.22 30.62
CA THR A 6 -8.00 -23.05 29.89
C THR A 6 -8.27 -24.55 29.90
N LYS A 7 -9.16 -25.02 30.78
CA LYS A 7 -9.60 -26.43 30.86
C LYS A 7 -10.91 -26.71 30.11
N LEU A 8 -11.59 -25.69 29.60
CA LEU A 8 -12.84 -25.88 28.85
C LEU A 8 -12.51 -26.43 27.47
N SER A 9 -12.79 -27.72 27.23
CA SER A 9 -12.53 -28.37 25.94
C SER A 9 -13.67 -28.22 24.93
N THR A 10 -14.90 -28.04 25.41
CA THR A 10 -16.10 -27.97 24.59
C THR A 10 -16.99 -26.85 25.11
N ALA A 11 -17.45 -25.98 24.22
CA ALA A 11 -18.35 -24.90 24.59
C ALA A 11 -19.77 -25.43 24.89
N PRO A 12 -20.49 -24.84 25.86
CA PRO A 12 -21.91 -25.08 26.02
C PRO A 12 -22.71 -24.51 24.85
N ALA A 13 -23.92 -25.04 24.63
CA ALA A 13 -24.89 -24.45 23.72
C ALA A 13 -25.26 -23.01 24.13
N LEU A 14 -25.62 -22.18 23.15
CA LEU A 14 -25.98 -20.78 23.31
C LEU A 14 -27.49 -20.60 23.06
N PRO A 15 -28.34 -20.61 24.11
CA PRO A 15 -29.80 -20.74 23.93
C PRO A 15 -30.53 -19.41 23.67
N ALA A 16 -29.86 -18.25 23.74
CA ALA A 16 -30.55 -16.98 23.57
C ALA A 16 -31.10 -16.82 22.15
N THR A 17 -32.41 -16.58 22.04
CA THR A 17 -33.10 -16.32 20.77
C THR A 17 -33.19 -14.85 20.43
N ASP A 18 -33.21 -13.99 21.46
CA ASP A 18 -33.18 -12.52 21.32
C ASP A 18 -31.82 -12.03 21.81
N LEU A 19 -31.00 -11.57 20.88
CA LEU A 19 -29.65 -11.11 21.17
C LEU A 19 -29.66 -9.60 21.41
N ALA A 20 -29.14 -9.19 22.56
CA ALA A 20 -28.85 -7.78 22.85
C ALA A 20 -27.46 -7.41 22.33
N ASP A 21 -27.13 -6.12 22.36
CA ASP A 21 -25.77 -5.66 22.09
C ASP A 21 -24.79 -6.35 23.05
N TYR A 22 -23.65 -6.78 22.51
CA TYR A 22 -22.58 -7.49 23.23
C TYR A 22 -23.01 -8.78 23.94
N CYS A 23 -24.13 -9.41 23.53
CA CYS A 23 -24.72 -10.57 24.22
C CYS A 23 -23.72 -11.69 24.59
N TYR A 24 -22.80 -12.03 23.68
CA TYR A 24 -21.77 -13.06 23.87
C TYR A 24 -20.35 -12.51 23.81
N GLY A 25 -20.19 -11.20 23.99
CA GLY A 25 -18.91 -10.52 23.99
C GLY A 25 -17.92 -11.16 24.97
N HIS A 26 -16.71 -11.46 24.48
CA HIS A 26 -15.60 -12.09 25.21
C HIS A 26 -15.93 -13.44 25.88
N MET A 27 -17.03 -14.11 25.52
CA MET A 27 -17.55 -15.22 26.31
C MET A 27 -16.53 -16.34 26.56
N PHE A 28 -15.73 -16.69 25.55
CA PHE A 28 -14.71 -17.73 25.57
C PHE A 28 -13.28 -17.19 25.37
N ARG A 29 -13.06 -15.88 25.49
CA ARG A 29 -11.74 -15.27 25.32
C ARG A 29 -10.69 -15.96 26.20
N GLY A 30 -9.57 -16.39 25.62
CA GLY A 30 -8.46 -17.04 26.30
C GLY A 30 -8.70 -18.49 26.73
N CYS A 31 -9.76 -19.14 26.22
CA CYS A 31 -10.00 -20.56 26.45
C CYS A 31 -9.06 -21.42 25.60
N THR A 32 -7.79 -21.52 25.99
CA THR A 32 -6.76 -22.24 25.22
C THR A 32 -7.00 -23.75 25.08
N GLY A 33 -7.82 -24.33 25.96
CA GLY A 33 -8.23 -25.74 25.88
C GLY A 33 -9.39 -26.02 24.94
N LEU A 34 -10.09 -24.99 24.45
CA LEU A 34 -11.33 -25.13 23.67
C LEU A 34 -11.02 -25.63 22.26
N THR A 35 -11.42 -26.86 21.94
CA THR A 35 -11.14 -27.46 20.63
C THR A 35 -12.32 -27.39 19.66
N ALA A 36 -13.53 -27.13 20.17
CA ALA A 36 -14.75 -27.02 19.37
C ALA A 36 -15.60 -25.84 19.84
N ALA A 37 -15.91 -24.94 18.91
CA ALA A 37 -16.84 -23.83 19.13
C ALA A 37 -18.29 -24.34 19.21
N PRO A 38 -19.20 -23.61 19.88
CA PRO A 38 -20.62 -23.90 19.84
C PRO A 38 -21.23 -23.52 18.49
N GLU A 39 -22.39 -24.09 18.19
CA GLU A 39 -23.22 -23.64 17.06
C GLU A 39 -23.69 -22.20 17.29
N LEU A 40 -23.63 -21.38 16.23
CA LEU A 40 -24.09 -19.99 16.22
C LEU A 40 -25.26 -19.89 15.25
N THR A 41 -26.40 -19.38 15.70
CA THR A 41 -27.67 -19.40 14.94
C THR A 41 -28.16 -18.01 14.55
N ALA A 42 -27.44 -16.96 14.95
CA ALA A 42 -27.84 -15.57 14.72
C ALA A 42 -27.80 -15.21 13.23
N VAL A 43 -28.97 -14.94 12.65
CA VAL A 43 -29.09 -14.48 11.24
C VAL A 43 -29.04 -12.96 11.10
N ALA A 44 -29.32 -12.24 12.19
CA ALA A 44 -29.17 -10.79 12.32
C ALA A 44 -28.37 -10.47 13.58
N MET A 45 -27.37 -9.62 13.44
CA MET A 45 -26.38 -9.36 14.49
C MET A 45 -26.63 -8.01 15.16
N PRO A 46 -26.81 -7.98 16.50
CA PRO A 46 -26.69 -6.75 17.29
C PRO A 46 -25.24 -6.25 17.36
N GLU A 47 -25.07 -5.02 17.85
CA GLU A 47 -23.75 -4.42 18.01
C GLU A 47 -22.87 -5.30 18.89
N GLY A 48 -21.65 -5.61 18.44
CA GLY A 48 -20.65 -6.29 19.25
C GLY A 48 -21.03 -7.68 19.77
N CYS A 49 -22.10 -8.31 19.27
CA CYS A 49 -22.69 -9.50 19.89
C CYS A 49 -21.69 -10.66 20.07
N TYR A 50 -20.79 -10.90 19.10
CA TYR A 50 -19.70 -11.89 19.20
C TYR A 50 -18.31 -11.24 19.27
N PHE A 51 -18.23 -9.98 19.66
CA PHE A 51 -16.97 -9.26 19.87
C PHE A 51 -16.02 -10.09 20.76
N ASN A 52 -14.80 -10.34 20.31
CA ASN A 52 -13.77 -11.07 21.05
C ASN A 52 -14.15 -12.49 21.51
N MET A 53 -15.21 -13.09 20.99
CA MET A 53 -15.81 -14.27 21.61
C MET A 53 -14.82 -15.43 21.80
N PHE A 54 -13.96 -15.68 20.81
CA PHE A 54 -12.92 -16.73 20.83
C PHE A 54 -11.49 -16.17 20.81
N ASN A 55 -11.29 -14.88 21.10
CA ASN A 55 -9.97 -14.24 21.10
C ASN A 55 -8.98 -15.04 21.97
N GLY A 56 -7.85 -15.48 21.43
CA GLY A 56 -6.83 -16.25 22.13
C GLY A 56 -7.17 -17.71 22.39
N CYS A 57 -8.20 -18.28 21.76
CA CYS A 57 -8.52 -19.71 21.83
C CYS A 57 -7.54 -20.53 20.97
N THR A 58 -6.31 -20.70 21.44
CA THR A 58 -5.24 -21.39 20.69
C THR A 58 -5.50 -22.87 20.41
N GLY A 59 -6.39 -23.51 21.16
CA GLY A 59 -6.82 -24.90 20.92
C GLY A 59 -7.90 -25.06 19.84
N LEU A 60 -8.53 -23.96 19.40
CA LEU A 60 -9.65 -24.03 18.46
C LEU A 60 -9.10 -24.24 17.04
N THR A 61 -9.39 -25.40 16.45
CA THR A 61 -8.85 -25.77 15.12
C THR A 61 -9.80 -25.47 13.96
N ALA A 62 -11.10 -25.33 14.23
CA ALA A 62 -12.12 -25.01 13.24
C ALA A 62 -13.06 -23.94 13.79
N ALA A 63 -13.40 -22.98 12.93
CA ALA A 63 -14.39 -21.95 13.26
C ALA A 63 -15.82 -22.51 13.14
N PRO A 64 -16.77 -22.02 13.96
CA PRO A 64 -18.19 -22.28 13.74
C PRO A 64 -18.67 -21.60 12.46
N GLU A 65 -19.78 -22.08 11.91
CA GLU A 65 -20.49 -21.37 10.84
C GLU A 65 -21.02 -20.01 11.33
N LEU A 66 -21.02 -19.02 10.44
CA LEU A 66 -21.50 -17.66 10.71
C LEU A 66 -22.70 -17.36 9.80
N PRO A 67 -23.94 -17.65 10.23
CA PRO A 67 -25.12 -17.56 9.37
C PRO A 67 -25.65 -16.13 9.18
N ALA A 68 -25.07 -15.13 9.84
CA ALA A 68 -25.56 -13.77 9.79
C ALA A 68 -25.43 -13.13 8.40
N THR A 69 -26.53 -12.57 7.92
CA THR A 69 -26.58 -11.80 6.67
C THR A 69 -26.85 -10.31 6.91
N ALA A 70 -27.41 -9.97 8.07
CA ALA A 70 -27.55 -8.60 8.53
C ALA A 70 -26.55 -8.31 9.65
N LEU A 71 -25.56 -7.47 9.36
CA LEU A 71 -24.47 -7.14 10.27
C LEU A 71 -24.70 -5.78 10.93
N ALA A 72 -24.33 -5.67 12.21
CA ALA A 72 -24.22 -4.40 12.92
C ALA A 72 -22.77 -4.11 13.27
N LYS A 73 -22.52 -2.90 13.81
CA LYS A 73 -21.19 -2.45 14.19
C LYS A 73 -20.46 -3.47 15.06
N GLY A 74 -19.22 -3.78 14.71
CA GLY A 74 -18.32 -4.60 15.53
C GLY A 74 -18.80 -6.02 15.84
N CYS A 75 -19.80 -6.54 15.13
CA CYS A 75 -20.48 -7.78 15.50
C CYS A 75 -19.56 -9.00 15.66
N TYR A 76 -18.47 -9.06 14.90
CA TYR A 76 -17.48 -10.13 14.88
C TYR A 76 -16.04 -9.61 15.14
N MET A 77 -15.90 -8.38 15.63
CA MET A 77 -14.59 -7.75 15.80
C MET A 77 -13.74 -8.59 16.75
N GLU A 78 -12.49 -8.87 16.35
CA GLU A 78 -11.52 -9.70 17.10
C GLU A 78 -12.02 -11.11 17.48
N MET A 79 -13.07 -11.63 16.83
CA MET A 79 -13.72 -12.88 17.26
C MET A 79 -12.76 -14.06 17.35
N PHE A 80 -11.82 -14.21 16.41
CA PHE A 80 -10.82 -15.29 16.37
C PHE A 80 -9.37 -14.77 16.47
N LYS A 81 -9.16 -13.52 16.88
CA LYS A 81 -7.82 -12.95 17.04
C LYS A 81 -6.97 -13.82 17.97
N GLY A 82 -5.77 -14.21 17.54
CA GLY A 82 -4.85 -15.06 18.29
C GLY A 82 -5.25 -16.53 18.37
N CYS A 83 -6.22 -17.01 17.57
CA CYS A 83 -6.54 -18.43 17.43
C CYS A 83 -5.48 -19.16 16.60
N THR A 84 -4.27 -19.32 17.14
CA THR A 84 -3.11 -19.91 16.44
C THR A 84 -3.30 -21.38 16.04
N GLY A 85 -4.34 -22.05 16.56
CA GLY A 85 -4.75 -23.40 16.17
C GLY A 85 -5.64 -23.47 14.93
N LEU A 86 -6.28 -22.37 14.54
CA LEU A 86 -7.31 -22.32 13.50
C LEU A 86 -6.69 -22.58 12.13
N THR A 87 -7.15 -23.63 11.44
CA THR A 87 -6.60 -24.03 10.13
C THR A 87 -7.43 -23.54 8.95
N ALA A 88 -8.70 -23.19 9.17
CA ALA A 88 -9.61 -22.72 8.13
C ALA A 88 -10.54 -21.64 8.68
N ALA A 89 -10.75 -20.59 7.89
CA ALA A 89 -11.73 -19.55 8.18
C ALA A 89 -13.15 -20.04 7.84
N PRO A 90 -14.18 -19.55 8.55
CA PRO A 90 -15.57 -19.76 8.17
C PRO A 90 -15.92 -18.96 6.90
N ALA A 91 -17.03 -19.31 6.25
CA ALA A 91 -17.56 -18.51 5.15
C ALA A 91 -18.09 -17.16 5.65
N LEU A 92 -17.89 -16.09 4.86
CA LEU A 92 -18.31 -14.72 5.17
C LEU A 92 -19.15 -14.14 4.02
N PRO A 93 -20.40 -14.56 3.83
CA PRO A 93 -21.12 -14.40 2.56
C PRO A 93 -21.77 -13.04 2.32
N THR A 94 -21.61 -12.05 3.21
CA THR A 94 -22.33 -10.77 3.09
C THR A 94 -21.71 -9.83 2.05
N GLU A 95 -22.58 -9.20 1.27
CA GLU A 95 -22.21 -8.20 0.26
C GLU A 95 -22.17 -6.76 0.83
N THR A 96 -22.71 -6.55 2.04
CA THR A 96 -22.81 -5.24 2.70
C THR A 96 -22.17 -5.28 4.08
N MET A 97 -21.22 -4.38 4.30
CA MET A 97 -20.48 -4.25 5.55
C MET A 97 -21.11 -3.28 6.52
N ALA A 98 -20.90 -3.57 7.80
CA ALA A 98 -21.11 -2.66 8.90
C ALA A 98 -19.76 -2.24 9.48
N ASP A 99 -19.72 -1.06 10.08
CA ASP A 99 -18.51 -0.49 10.70
C ASP A 99 -17.78 -1.54 11.54
N ILE A 100 -16.48 -1.67 11.28
CA ILE A 100 -15.55 -2.50 12.05
C ILE A 100 -15.99 -3.96 12.31
N CYS A 101 -17.00 -4.51 11.61
CA CYS A 101 -17.55 -5.81 12.04
C CYS A 101 -16.54 -6.96 11.91
N TYR A 102 -15.66 -6.97 10.90
CA TYR A 102 -14.60 -7.98 10.76
C TYR A 102 -13.20 -7.45 11.11
N ALA A 103 -13.12 -6.29 11.74
CA ALA A 103 -11.88 -5.72 12.26
C ALA A 103 -11.11 -6.76 13.09
N ASN A 104 -9.85 -7.00 12.75
CA ASN A 104 -8.92 -7.90 13.44
C ASN A 104 -9.45 -9.33 13.63
N MET A 105 -10.44 -9.78 12.87
CA MET A 105 -11.19 -11.01 13.16
C MET A 105 -10.29 -12.26 13.23
N PHE A 106 -9.29 -12.36 12.36
CA PHE A 106 -8.33 -13.47 12.30
C PHE A 106 -6.89 -13.04 12.61
N GLU A 107 -6.66 -11.84 13.15
CA GLU A 107 -5.31 -11.36 13.44
C GLU A 107 -4.52 -12.40 14.26
N GLY A 108 -3.32 -12.75 13.82
CA GLY A 108 -2.46 -13.73 14.50
C GLY A 108 -2.92 -15.19 14.39
N CYS A 109 -3.82 -15.54 13.47
CA CYS A 109 -4.15 -16.94 13.15
C CYS A 109 -3.03 -17.60 12.34
N THR A 110 -1.91 -17.92 12.99
CA THR A 110 -0.67 -18.37 12.32
C THR A 110 -0.76 -19.70 11.56
N LYS A 111 -1.83 -20.49 11.72
CA LYS A 111 -2.07 -21.75 11.00
C LYS A 111 -3.12 -21.63 9.88
N LEU A 112 -3.73 -20.47 9.70
CA LEU A 112 -4.67 -20.23 8.61
C LEU A 112 -3.88 -20.09 7.31
N THR A 113 -4.09 -21.01 6.36
CA THR A 113 -3.32 -21.05 5.10
C THR A 113 -3.99 -20.35 3.93
N ALA A 114 -5.31 -20.18 3.98
CA ALA A 114 -6.08 -19.49 2.95
C ALA A 114 -7.14 -18.58 3.56
N ALA A 115 -7.33 -17.41 2.95
CA ALA A 115 -8.40 -16.50 3.32
C ALA A 115 -9.75 -17.01 2.78
N PRO A 116 -10.87 -16.74 3.48
CA PRO A 116 -12.20 -16.98 2.95
C PRO A 116 -12.51 -16.01 1.80
N ASN A 117 -13.54 -16.31 1.01
CA ASN A 117 -14.06 -15.35 0.05
C ASN A 117 -14.63 -14.12 0.77
N LEU A 118 -14.40 -12.92 0.22
CA LEU A 118 -14.87 -11.63 0.75
C LEU A 118 -15.74 -10.92 -0.29
N PRO A 119 -17.04 -11.25 -0.38
CA PRO A 119 -17.90 -10.79 -1.47
C PRO A 119 -18.42 -9.35 -1.32
N ALA A 120 -18.05 -8.65 -0.24
CA ALA A 120 -18.56 -7.31 0.05
C ALA A 120 -18.24 -6.30 -1.07
N THR A 121 -19.30 -5.73 -1.64
CA THR A 121 -19.23 -4.65 -2.64
C THR A 121 -19.54 -3.29 -2.02
N THR A 122 -20.29 -3.27 -0.91
CA THR A 122 -20.55 -2.07 -0.11
C THR A 122 -19.75 -2.18 1.19
N LEU A 123 -18.68 -1.39 1.28
CA LEU A 123 -17.83 -1.34 2.46
C LEU A 123 -18.34 -0.31 3.48
N ALA A 124 -17.81 -0.42 4.70
CA ALA A 124 -18.03 0.52 5.79
C ALA A 124 -16.69 0.80 6.47
N MET A 125 -16.64 1.82 7.33
CA MET A 125 -15.42 2.25 8.00
C MET A 125 -14.76 1.08 8.74
N GLY A 126 -13.48 0.84 8.45
CA GLY A 126 -12.66 -0.18 9.12
C GLY A 126 -13.19 -1.62 9.05
N CYS A 127 -14.12 -1.93 8.14
CA CYS A 127 -14.85 -3.20 8.19
C CYS A 127 -13.95 -4.46 8.11
N TYR A 128 -12.80 -4.38 7.44
CA TYR A 128 -11.80 -5.46 7.35
C TYR A 128 -10.41 -5.07 7.87
N ASN A 129 -10.30 -3.98 8.66
CA ASN A 129 -8.97 -3.52 9.08
C ASN A 129 -8.25 -4.61 9.91
N PHE A 130 -6.97 -4.84 9.61
CA PHE A 130 -6.10 -5.83 10.23
C PHE A 130 -6.65 -7.26 10.28
N MET A 131 -7.66 -7.59 9.45
CA MET A 131 -8.42 -8.84 9.56
C MET A 131 -7.53 -10.09 9.56
N PHE A 132 -6.47 -10.12 8.75
CA PHE A 132 -5.51 -11.22 8.66
C PHE A 132 -4.10 -10.80 9.09
N SER A 133 -3.93 -9.68 9.80
CA SER A 133 -2.61 -9.23 10.21
C SER A 133 -1.90 -10.31 11.04
N ASN A 134 -0.61 -10.54 10.79
CA ASN A 134 0.22 -11.56 11.42
C ASN A 134 -0.28 -13.01 11.23
N CYS A 135 -1.11 -13.28 10.22
CA CYS A 135 -1.39 -14.64 9.76
C CYS A 135 -0.19 -15.18 8.97
N THR A 136 0.89 -15.51 9.67
CA THR A 136 2.16 -15.93 9.05
C THR A 136 2.07 -17.24 8.25
N GLY A 137 1.00 -18.02 8.45
CA GLY A 137 0.72 -19.23 7.67
C GLY A 137 -0.04 -18.98 6.36
N LEU A 138 -0.55 -17.76 6.14
CA LEU A 138 -1.41 -17.43 5.00
C LEU A 138 -0.59 -17.38 3.71
N GLU A 139 -0.87 -18.32 2.81
CA GLU A 139 -0.18 -18.44 1.51
C GLU A 139 -0.94 -17.71 0.39
N ALA A 140 -2.27 -17.66 0.50
CA ALA A 140 -3.15 -17.06 -0.50
C ALA A 140 -4.22 -16.14 0.13
N ALA A 141 -4.27 -14.91 -0.37
CA ALA A 141 -5.38 -13.99 -0.17
C ALA A 141 -6.57 -14.36 -1.07
N PRO A 142 -7.76 -13.75 -0.89
CA PRO A 142 -8.86 -13.90 -1.85
C PRO A 142 -8.40 -13.46 -3.23
N ALA A 143 -8.91 -14.08 -4.31
CA ALA A 143 -8.49 -13.70 -5.66
C ALA A 143 -8.87 -12.24 -6.01
N LEU A 144 -9.96 -11.73 -5.43
CA LEU A 144 -10.53 -10.42 -5.73
C LEU A 144 -11.12 -9.78 -4.47
N LEU A 145 -10.90 -8.48 -4.31
CA LEU A 145 -11.66 -7.61 -3.41
C LEU A 145 -12.61 -6.74 -4.26
N PRO A 146 -13.93 -7.03 -4.26
CA PRO A 146 -14.82 -6.59 -5.35
C PRO A 146 -15.36 -5.17 -5.20
N ALA A 147 -15.15 -4.48 -4.08
CA ALA A 147 -15.65 -3.13 -3.86
C ALA A 147 -15.04 -2.12 -4.84
N ALA A 148 -15.90 -1.36 -5.54
CA ALA A 148 -15.47 -0.31 -6.46
C ALA A 148 -15.17 1.02 -5.75
N THR A 149 -15.78 1.22 -4.58
CA THR A 149 -15.63 2.39 -3.71
C THR A 149 -15.13 1.91 -2.35
N LEU A 150 -14.03 2.49 -1.88
CA LEU A 150 -13.49 2.19 -0.57
C LEU A 150 -13.97 3.19 0.47
N GLU A 151 -14.03 2.74 1.71
CA GLU A 151 -14.35 3.54 2.88
C GLU A 151 -13.11 3.74 3.75
N GLU A 152 -13.19 4.69 4.69
CA GLU A 152 -12.07 4.99 5.59
C GLU A 152 -11.56 3.73 6.30
N GLN A 153 -10.25 3.49 6.21
CA GLN A 153 -9.55 2.37 6.84
C GLN A 153 -10.08 0.96 6.50
N CYS A 154 -10.90 0.80 5.45
CA CYS A 154 -11.61 -0.47 5.24
C CYS A 154 -10.69 -1.68 5.04
N TYR A 155 -9.49 -1.50 4.45
CA TYR A 155 -8.46 -2.53 4.26
C TYR A 155 -7.13 -2.19 4.94
N GLU A 156 -7.13 -1.24 5.88
CA GLU A 156 -5.93 -0.87 6.65
C GLU A 156 -5.30 -2.12 7.28
N GLY A 157 -4.02 -2.37 7.02
CA GLY A 157 -3.24 -3.46 7.61
C GLY A 157 -3.78 -4.87 7.36
N MET A 158 -4.71 -5.05 6.40
CA MET A 158 -5.50 -6.27 6.27
C MET A 158 -4.65 -7.55 6.20
N PHE A 159 -3.50 -7.50 5.52
CA PHE A 159 -2.54 -8.60 5.40
C PHE A 159 -1.17 -8.28 6.00
N ALA A 160 -1.05 -7.23 6.82
CA ALA A 160 0.23 -6.82 7.41
C ALA A 160 0.86 -7.98 8.22
N GLY A 161 2.11 -8.34 7.94
CA GLY A 161 2.84 -9.43 8.59
C GLY A 161 2.51 -10.83 8.06
N CYS A 162 1.77 -10.96 6.96
CA CYS A 162 1.56 -12.26 6.29
C CYS A 162 2.83 -12.69 5.54
N THR A 163 3.85 -13.17 6.26
CA THR A 163 5.18 -13.44 5.72
C THR A 163 5.26 -14.56 4.68
N ASN A 164 4.24 -15.43 4.59
CA ASN A 164 4.13 -16.49 3.58
C ASN A 164 3.22 -16.12 2.40
N LEU A 165 2.62 -14.92 2.37
CA LEU A 165 1.71 -14.52 1.31
C LEU A 165 2.48 -14.28 0.02
N THR A 166 2.25 -15.12 -1.00
CA THR A 166 2.94 -15.02 -2.29
C THR A 166 2.15 -14.28 -3.35
N THR A 167 0.85 -14.10 -3.15
CA THR A 167 -0.04 -13.47 -4.15
C THR A 167 -1.04 -12.56 -3.46
N ALA A 168 -1.01 -11.28 -3.84
CA ALA A 168 -1.96 -10.28 -3.40
C ALA A 168 -3.31 -10.41 -4.15
N PRO A 169 -4.43 -9.99 -3.53
CA PRO A 169 -5.73 -9.91 -4.20
C PRO A 169 -5.71 -8.83 -5.29
N ALA A 170 -6.48 -9.06 -6.37
CA ALA A 170 -6.85 -7.96 -7.28
C ALA A 170 -7.79 -6.98 -6.56
N LEU A 171 -7.64 -5.67 -6.84
CA LEU A 171 -8.47 -4.61 -6.29
C LEU A 171 -9.37 -4.02 -7.39
N SER A 172 -10.69 -4.02 -7.18
CA SER A 172 -11.64 -3.37 -8.10
C SER A 172 -11.75 -1.86 -7.91
N ALA A 173 -11.21 -1.34 -6.80
CA ALA A 173 -11.48 0.02 -6.38
C ALA A 173 -10.83 1.08 -7.28
N THR A 174 -11.61 2.11 -7.61
CA THR A 174 -11.14 3.32 -8.31
C THR A 174 -11.41 4.60 -7.52
N GLN A 175 -12.32 4.53 -6.53
CA GLN A 175 -12.63 5.62 -5.62
C GLN A 175 -12.04 5.31 -4.24
N MET A 176 -11.06 6.13 -3.84
CA MET A 176 -10.26 5.92 -2.63
C MET A 176 -10.71 6.86 -1.51
N ALA A 177 -10.72 6.34 -0.28
CA ALA A 177 -10.99 7.09 0.95
C ALA A 177 -9.72 7.21 1.81
N ARG A 178 -9.80 7.98 2.90
CA ARG A 178 -8.69 8.18 3.84
C ARG A 178 -8.18 6.84 4.38
N HIS A 179 -6.87 6.62 4.32
CA HIS A 179 -6.19 5.42 4.84
C HIS A 179 -6.81 4.08 4.38
N CYS A 180 -7.48 4.04 3.22
CA CYS A 180 -8.24 2.85 2.81
C CYS A 180 -7.42 1.56 2.72
N CYS A 181 -6.15 1.68 2.31
CA CYS A 181 -5.21 0.57 2.14
C CYS A 181 -3.88 0.82 2.87
N ASP A 182 -3.87 1.68 3.91
CA ASP A 182 -2.69 1.95 4.72
C ASP A 182 -2.11 0.62 5.25
N ARG A 183 -0.79 0.40 5.13
CA ARG A 183 -0.10 -0.83 5.58
C ARG A 183 -0.66 -2.16 5.06
N MET A 184 -1.48 -2.17 4.01
CA MET A 184 -2.25 -3.37 3.63
C MET A 184 -1.40 -4.64 3.49
N PHE A 185 -0.18 -4.54 2.96
CA PHE A 185 0.78 -5.64 2.79
C PHE A 185 2.09 -5.43 3.55
N GLU A 186 2.13 -4.55 4.56
CA GLU A 186 3.34 -4.32 5.37
C GLU A 186 3.97 -5.65 5.79
N GLY A 187 5.27 -5.83 5.60
CA GLY A 187 6.02 -7.00 6.05
C GLY A 187 5.65 -8.31 5.35
N CYS A 188 4.97 -8.28 4.19
CA CYS A 188 4.72 -9.46 3.37
C CYS A 188 6.00 -9.87 2.61
N THR A 189 6.95 -10.47 3.33
CA THR A 189 8.31 -10.76 2.82
C THR A 189 8.37 -11.76 1.66
N ALA A 190 7.34 -12.61 1.49
CA ALA A 190 7.25 -13.55 0.37
C ALA A 190 6.50 -12.99 -0.85
N LEU A 191 5.94 -11.78 -0.78
CA LEU A 191 5.22 -11.17 -1.89
C LEU A 191 6.21 -10.63 -2.92
N THR A 192 6.30 -11.28 -4.08
CA THR A 192 7.27 -10.91 -5.12
C THR A 192 6.76 -9.89 -6.14
N ALA A 193 5.44 -9.74 -6.24
CA ALA A 193 4.76 -8.82 -7.15
C ALA A 193 3.58 -8.14 -6.45
N ALA A 194 3.42 -6.84 -6.67
CA ALA A 194 2.29 -6.08 -6.18
C ALA A 194 1.03 -6.32 -7.05
N PRO A 195 -0.18 -6.14 -6.50
CA PRO A 195 -1.39 -6.08 -7.29
C PRO A 195 -1.43 -4.81 -8.15
N GLU A 196 -2.31 -4.79 -9.15
CA GLU A 196 -2.61 -3.58 -9.92
C GLU A 196 -3.27 -2.51 -9.02
N LEU A 197 -2.86 -1.25 -9.18
CA LEU A 197 -3.36 -0.09 -8.43
C LEU A 197 -3.93 0.96 -9.39
N PRO A 198 -5.18 0.83 -9.87
CA PRO A 198 -5.69 1.61 -11.00
C PRO A 198 -6.10 3.05 -10.67
N ALA A 199 -6.05 3.48 -9.40
CA ALA A 199 -6.56 4.78 -8.98
C ALA A 199 -5.76 5.96 -9.58
N THR A 200 -6.47 6.87 -10.23
CA THR A 200 -5.90 8.10 -10.82
C THR A 200 -5.98 9.31 -9.87
N ALA A 201 -6.74 9.20 -8.78
CA ALA A 201 -6.85 10.19 -7.73
C ALA A 201 -6.81 9.49 -6.36
N LEU A 202 -5.99 10.01 -5.44
CA LEU A 202 -5.83 9.43 -4.11
C LEU A 202 -6.36 10.35 -3.03
N ALA A 203 -6.91 9.72 -1.99
CA ALA A 203 -7.22 10.36 -0.72
C ALA A 203 -6.03 10.29 0.23
N GLU A 204 -6.11 11.05 1.32
CA GLU A 204 -5.07 11.17 2.32
C GLU A 204 -4.63 9.80 2.85
N GLY A 205 -3.33 9.52 2.75
CA GLY A 205 -2.72 8.29 3.26
C GLY A 205 -3.29 6.96 2.71
N CYS A 206 -4.03 6.91 1.59
CA CYS A 206 -4.63 5.62 1.20
C CYS A 206 -3.60 4.52 0.91
N TYR A 207 -2.40 4.83 0.39
CA TYR A 207 -1.34 3.85 0.13
C TYR A 207 -0.10 4.06 1.00
N CYS A 208 -0.21 4.81 2.12
CA CYS A 208 0.94 4.95 3.02
C CYS A 208 1.36 3.59 3.57
N TRP A 209 2.67 3.35 3.61
CA TRP A 209 3.33 2.10 4.05
C TRP A 209 2.76 0.80 3.46
N MET A 210 2.04 0.84 2.34
CA MET A 210 1.31 -0.29 1.80
C MET A 210 2.19 -1.54 1.59
N PHE A 211 3.45 -1.36 1.21
CA PHE A 211 4.44 -2.43 1.03
C PHE A 211 5.68 -2.24 1.92
N TRP A 212 5.56 -1.53 3.06
CA TRP A 212 6.69 -1.33 3.96
C TRP A 212 7.31 -2.67 4.38
N ASN A 213 8.64 -2.83 4.26
CA ASN A 213 9.39 -4.06 4.51
C ASN A 213 8.95 -5.30 3.71
N CYS A 214 8.35 -5.12 2.52
CA CYS A 214 8.15 -6.21 1.56
C CYS A 214 9.47 -6.56 0.85
N THR A 215 10.39 -7.20 1.58
CA THR A 215 11.76 -7.47 1.10
C THR A 215 11.83 -8.36 -0.14
N GLY A 216 10.80 -9.17 -0.40
CA GLY A 216 10.69 -10.02 -1.59
C GLY A 216 10.16 -9.30 -2.84
N LEU A 217 9.63 -8.08 -2.71
CA LEU A 217 9.00 -7.36 -3.82
C LEU A 217 10.06 -6.89 -4.82
N GLU A 218 10.09 -7.49 -6.01
CA GLU A 218 11.10 -7.17 -7.03
C GLU A 218 10.66 -6.07 -8.00
N THR A 219 9.35 -5.94 -8.22
CA THR A 219 8.74 -5.02 -9.18
C THR A 219 7.60 -4.25 -8.52
N ALA A 220 7.65 -2.93 -8.60
CA ALA A 220 6.56 -2.06 -8.17
C ALA A 220 5.38 -2.08 -9.14
N PRO A 221 4.14 -1.84 -8.68
CA PRO A 221 2.98 -1.66 -9.55
C PRO A 221 3.05 -0.32 -10.29
N GLU A 222 2.27 -0.17 -11.36
CA GLU A 222 2.05 1.15 -11.96
C GLU A 222 1.28 2.06 -10.99
N LEU A 223 1.66 3.34 -10.95
CA LEU A 223 1.08 4.36 -10.09
C LEU A 223 0.51 5.51 -10.94
N PRO A 224 -0.70 5.38 -11.51
CA PRO A 224 -1.23 6.32 -12.50
C PRO A 224 -1.76 7.64 -11.89
N ALA A 225 -1.74 7.78 -10.57
CA ALA A 225 -2.31 8.95 -9.90
C ALA A 225 -1.59 10.25 -10.26
N THR A 226 -2.33 11.21 -10.81
CA THR A 226 -1.86 12.59 -11.07
C THR A 226 -2.37 13.58 -10.04
N THR A 227 -3.44 13.24 -9.32
CA THR A 227 -4.01 14.04 -8.23
C THR A 227 -3.72 13.35 -6.92
N LEU A 228 -2.78 13.94 -6.17
CA LEU A 228 -2.32 13.43 -4.88
C LEU A 228 -3.00 14.17 -3.73
N ALA A 229 -3.13 13.48 -2.59
CA ALA A 229 -3.47 14.05 -1.30
C ALA A 229 -2.30 13.86 -0.33
N ASP A 230 -2.38 14.49 0.83
CA ASP A 230 -1.32 14.41 1.84
C ASP A 230 -1.01 12.96 2.22
N TYR A 231 0.28 12.67 2.37
CA TYR A 231 0.79 11.36 2.80
C TYR A 231 0.41 10.17 1.91
N CYS A 232 -0.18 10.37 0.72
CA CYS A 232 -0.85 9.28 -0.02
C CYS A 232 0.07 8.12 -0.44
N TYR A 233 1.38 8.36 -0.64
CA TYR A 233 2.40 7.33 -0.89
C TYR A 233 3.53 7.33 0.14
N GLU A 234 3.33 7.92 1.32
CA GLU A 234 4.34 7.97 2.38
C GLU A 234 4.85 6.56 2.70
N GLY A 235 6.16 6.34 2.64
CA GLY A 235 6.80 5.08 2.99
C GLY A 235 6.32 3.85 2.19
N MET A 236 5.64 4.03 1.05
CA MET A 236 4.96 2.95 0.33
C MET A 236 5.86 1.74 0.06
N PHE A 237 7.12 1.97 -0.31
CA PHE A 237 8.14 0.92 -0.55
C PHE A 237 9.32 1.03 0.41
N GLU A 238 9.18 1.67 1.56
CA GLU A 238 10.25 1.73 2.56
C GLU A 238 10.70 0.29 2.91
N GLY A 239 12.01 0.04 2.95
CA GLY A 239 12.58 -1.27 3.27
C GLY A 239 12.35 -2.37 2.22
N CYS A 240 11.84 -2.05 1.03
CA CYS A 240 11.73 -3.01 -0.08
C CYS A 240 13.10 -3.31 -0.69
N THR A 241 13.94 -4.05 0.03
CA THR A 241 15.33 -4.32 -0.37
C THR A 241 15.46 -5.11 -1.67
N GLY A 242 14.42 -5.83 -2.10
CA GLY A 242 14.38 -6.55 -3.38
C GLY A 242 14.00 -5.69 -4.59
N LEU A 243 13.52 -4.46 -4.39
CA LEU A 243 12.97 -3.62 -5.45
C LEU A 243 14.08 -3.06 -6.34
N LYS A 244 14.11 -3.49 -7.60
CA LYS A 244 15.16 -3.13 -8.57
C LYS A 244 14.82 -1.88 -9.39
N ARG A 245 13.52 -1.62 -9.59
CA ARG A 245 13.02 -0.55 -10.46
C ARG A 245 11.86 0.17 -9.77
N ALA A 246 11.96 1.49 -9.72
CA ALA A 246 10.88 2.34 -9.25
C ALA A 246 9.77 2.46 -10.32
N PRO A 247 8.51 2.65 -9.91
CA PRO A 247 7.41 3.00 -10.80
C PRO A 247 7.50 4.46 -11.25
N ALA A 248 6.87 4.81 -12.36
CA ALA A 248 6.75 6.21 -12.78
C ALA A 248 5.90 6.99 -11.77
N LEU A 249 6.26 8.26 -11.53
CA LEU A 249 5.56 9.17 -10.61
C LEU A 249 5.04 10.39 -11.40
N PRO A 250 3.85 10.31 -12.03
CA PRO A 250 3.41 11.28 -13.03
C PRO A 250 2.92 12.63 -12.46
N ALA A 251 2.75 12.74 -11.13
CA ALA A 251 2.19 13.94 -10.51
C ALA A 251 3.14 15.15 -10.63
N THR A 252 2.63 16.23 -11.23
CA THR A 252 3.34 17.53 -11.34
C THR A 252 3.04 18.48 -10.19
N THR A 253 2.00 18.21 -9.41
CA THR A 253 1.60 18.99 -8.24
C THR A 253 1.80 18.15 -7.00
N LEU A 254 2.74 18.57 -6.16
CA LEU A 254 3.05 17.91 -4.89
C LEU A 254 2.21 18.50 -3.77
N THR A 255 2.05 17.72 -2.71
CA THR A 255 1.34 18.08 -1.47
C THR A 255 2.13 17.55 -0.28
N THR A 256 1.71 17.85 0.94
CA THR A 256 2.49 17.55 2.15
C THR A 256 2.84 16.07 2.23
N SER A 257 4.14 15.78 2.33
CA SER A 257 4.68 14.43 2.52
C SER A 257 4.21 13.37 1.51
N CYS A 258 3.77 13.77 0.31
CA CYS A 258 3.18 12.86 -0.67
C CYS A 258 4.04 11.64 -1.01
N TYR A 259 5.37 11.79 -1.02
CA TYR A 259 6.34 10.75 -1.32
C TYR A 259 7.40 10.60 -0.21
N TYR A 260 7.09 11.10 1.00
CA TYR A 260 8.02 11.07 2.13
C TYR A 260 8.45 9.61 2.39
N LYS A 261 9.76 9.35 2.44
CA LYS A 261 10.36 8.00 2.62
C LYS A 261 9.95 6.94 1.60
N MET A 262 9.35 7.29 0.45
CA MET A 262 8.73 6.33 -0.46
C MET A 262 9.61 5.13 -0.83
N PHE A 263 10.93 5.34 -1.01
CA PHE A 263 11.92 4.29 -1.33
C PHE A 263 13.04 4.19 -0.27
N LEU A 264 12.82 4.67 0.95
CA LEU A 264 13.84 4.61 2.02
C LEU A 264 14.35 3.17 2.18
N GLY A 265 15.66 2.95 2.05
CA GLY A 265 16.27 1.63 2.23
C GLY A 265 16.04 0.63 1.09
N CYS A 266 15.59 1.06 -0.09
CA CYS A 266 15.55 0.22 -1.29
C CYS A 266 16.97 -0.02 -1.85
N THR A 267 17.71 -0.93 -1.22
CA THR A 267 19.16 -1.12 -1.47
C THR A 267 19.52 -1.57 -2.89
N GLU A 268 18.59 -2.21 -3.60
CA GLU A 268 18.77 -2.72 -4.96
C GLU A 268 18.30 -1.75 -6.06
N LEU A 269 17.75 -0.58 -5.70
CA LEU A 269 17.25 0.40 -6.65
C LEU A 269 18.41 1.16 -7.33
N GLU A 270 18.59 0.95 -8.65
CA GLU A 270 19.69 1.58 -9.41
C GLU A 270 19.31 2.92 -10.04
N THR A 271 18.04 3.11 -10.40
CA THR A 271 17.53 4.28 -11.10
C THR A 271 16.26 4.79 -10.44
N ALA A 272 16.24 6.09 -10.11
CA ALA A 272 15.07 6.77 -9.59
C ALA A 272 14.05 7.00 -10.72
N PRO A 273 12.75 7.18 -10.38
CA PRO A 273 11.79 7.67 -11.35
C PRO A 273 12.08 9.14 -11.70
N GLU A 274 11.63 9.58 -12.87
CA GLU A 274 11.57 11.01 -13.20
C GLU A 274 10.68 11.72 -12.17
N LEU A 275 11.12 12.88 -11.67
CA LEU A 275 10.38 13.71 -10.73
C LEU A 275 9.90 15.00 -11.43
N PRO A 276 8.68 15.00 -12.01
CA PRO A 276 8.27 16.02 -12.98
C PRO A 276 7.77 17.34 -12.35
N ALA A 277 7.59 17.39 -11.04
CA ALA A 277 7.08 18.57 -10.34
C ALA A 277 8.06 19.75 -10.42
N SER A 278 7.55 20.93 -10.78
CA SER A 278 8.34 22.17 -10.89
C SER A 278 8.51 22.93 -9.57
N THR A 279 7.67 22.61 -8.59
CA THR A 279 7.64 23.22 -7.25
C THR A 279 7.58 22.15 -6.19
N LEU A 280 8.37 22.31 -5.13
CA LEU A 280 8.37 21.38 -4.01
C LEU A 280 7.22 21.63 -3.02
N ALA A 281 6.88 20.63 -2.23
CA ALA A 281 5.92 20.70 -1.12
C ALA A 281 6.58 20.25 0.18
N GLU A 282 6.00 20.64 1.32
CA GLU A 282 6.52 20.35 2.66
C GLU A 282 6.84 18.85 2.78
N THR A 283 8.10 18.56 3.08
CA THR A 283 8.67 17.22 3.29
C THR A 283 8.36 16.16 2.22
N CYS A 284 7.83 16.51 1.03
CA CYS A 284 7.34 15.48 0.10
C CYS A 284 8.46 14.58 -0.45
N TYR A 285 9.69 15.05 -0.64
CA TYR A 285 10.83 14.20 -1.02
C TYR A 285 11.80 13.93 0.14
N LYS A 286 11.47 14.32 1.37
CA LYS A 286 12.33 14.06 2.53
C LYS A 286 12.61 12.56 2.64
N GLU A 287 13.87 12.19 2.82
CA GLU A 287 14.34 10.81 2.97
C GLU A 287 13.90 9.83 1.84
N MET A 288 13.40 10.34 0.70
CA MET A 288 12.74 9.53 -0.32
C MET A 288 13.61 8.38 -0.86
N PHE A 289 14.91 8.60 -1.01
CA PHE A 289 15.88 7.59 -1.47
C PHE A 289 17.01 7.36 -0.46
N CYS A 290 16.81 7.74 0.80
CA CYS A 290 17.84 7.55 1.82
C CYS A 290 18.15 6.06 1.98
N GLY A 291 19.43 5.68 1.92
CA GLY A 291 19.87 4.28 1.99
C GLY A 291 19.70 3.47 0.70
N CYS A 292 19.31 4.09 -0.42
CA CYS A 292 19.31 3.44 -1.74
C CYS A 292 20.75 3.31 -2.26
N SER A 293 21.52 2.38 -1.69
CA SER A 293 22.98 2.29 -1.86
C SER A 293 23.49 2.12 -3.30
N LYS A 294 22.63 1.64 -4.23
CA LYS A 294 22.98 1.47 -5.65
C LYS A 294 22.47 2.61 -6.54
N LEU A 295 21.65 3.50 -6.01
CA LEU A 295 21.06 4.59 -6.77
C LEU A 295 22.15 5.56 -7.19
N ASN A 296 22.27 5.76 -8.50
CA ASN A 296 23.34 6.58 -9.09
C ASN A 296 22.83 7.57 -10.14
N THR A 297 21.53 7.60 -10.44
CA THR A 297 20.97 8.52 -11.44
C THR A 297 19.62 9.05 -10.96
N ILE A 298 19.46 10.36 -11.03
CA ILE A 298 18.21 11.07 -10.69
C ILE A 298 17.97 12.19 -11.70
N GLU A 299 16.71 12.33 -12.11
CA GLU A 299 16.22 13.42 -12.94
C GLU A 299 15.07 14.16 -12.24
N VAL A 300 15.22 15.47 -12.11
CA VAL A 300 14.25 16.35 -11.44
C VAL A 300 13.84 17.50 -12.34
N ASN A 301 12.69 18.10 -12.03
CA ASN A 301 12.18 19.27 -12.74
C ASN A 301 11.88 20.49 -11.82
N PHE A 302 12.10 20.37 -10.50
CA PHE A 302 11.91 21.51 -9.60
C PHE A 302 13.01 22.56 -9.79
N THR A 303 12.67 23.81 -9.51
CA THR A 303 13.54 24.97 -9.81
C THR A 303 14.13 25.66 -8.59
N SER A 304 13.72 25.23 -7.39
CA SER A 304 14.14 25.83 -6.12
C SER A 304 14.11 24.76 -5.02
N TRP A 305 15.11 24.80 -4.12
CA TRP A 305 15.19 23.91 -2.97
C TRP A 305 14.35 24.41 -1.77
N THR A 306 13.90 25.66 -1.82
CA THR A 306 13.31 26.38 -0.67
C THR A 306 11.84 26.72 -0.87
N ASP A 307 11.14 26.01 -1.76
CA ASP A 307 9.71 26.26 -2.01
C ASP A 307 8.83 25.91 -0.79
N ALA A 308 9.35 25.06 0.11
CA ALA A 308 8.65 24.58 1.29
C ALA A 308 9.64 24.23 2.42
N ASP A 309 9.09 23.81 3.55
CA ASP A 309 9.88 23.35 4.70
C ASP A 309 10.42 21.93 4.46
N ASN A 310 11.75 21.80 4.52
CA ASN A 310 12.48 20.53 4.44
C ASN A 310 12.09 19.59 3.28
N PRO A 311 11.86 20.07 2.04
CA PRO A 311 11.24 19.28 0.99
C PRO A 311 12.11 18.10 0.53
N THR A 312 13.44 18.21 0.64
CA THR A 312 14.42 17.21 0.21
C THR A 312 15.40 16.82 1.32
N LEU A 313 15.05 17.09 2.60
CA LEU A 313 15.93 16.78 3.73
C LEU A 313 16.35 15.30 3.71
N ASP A 314 17.67 15.05 3.73
CA ASP A 314 18.29 13.72 3.68
C ASP A 314 17.83 12.81 2.51
N TRP A 315 17.21 13.35 1.46
CA TRP A 315 16.60 12.55 0.38
C TRP A 315 17.59 11.65 -0.38
N LEU A 316 18.89 12.01 -0.39
CA LEU A 316 19.98 11.26 -1.02
C LEU A 316 21.08 10.88 -0.04
N LYS A 317 20.73 10.73 1.22
CA LYS A 317 21.65 10.21 2.22
C LYS A 317 21.95 8.73 1.94
N ASP A 318 23.21 8.32 2.09
CA ASP A 318 23.66 6.93 1.94
C ASP A 318 23.33 6.29 0.56
N VAL A 319 23.29 7.08 -0.51
CA VAL A 319 23.24 6.62 -1.92
C VAL A 319 24.65 6.32 -2.47
N SER A 320 24.76 5.93 -3.75
CA SER A 320 26.07 5.72 -4.40
C SER A 320 26.97 6.96 -4.27
N ALA A 321 28.27 6.73 -4.02
CA ALA A 321 29.27 7.79 -3.88
C ALA A 321 29.38 8.66 -5.15
N ASP A 322 29.21 8.02 -6.32
CA ASP A 322 29.25 8.66 -7.63
C ASP A 322 27.89 8.47 -8.35
N GLY A 323 27.53 9.44 -9.17
CA GLY A 323 26.26 9.42 -9.90
C GLY A 323 26.07 10.60 -10.85
N THR A 324 24.87 10.69 -11.43
CA THR A 324 24.45 11.75 -12.34
C THR A 324 23.15 12.37 -11.84
N PHE A 325 23.18 13.68 -11.61
CA PHE A 325 22.02 14.49 -11.29
C PHE A 325 21.61 15.31 -12.52
N VAL A 326 20.40 15.13 -13.01
CA VAL A 326 19.83 15.86 -14.14
C VAL A 326 18.80 16.85 -13.63
N CYS A 327 18.95 18.13 -13.92
CA CYS A 327 18.05 19.18 -13.42
C CYS A 327 17.85 20.34 -14.41
N PRO A 328 16.83 21.19 -14.22
CA PRO A 328 16.62 22.36 -15.09
C PRO A 328 17.78 23.35 -15.03
N GLU A 329 17.94 24.12 -16.11
CA GLU A 329 18.85 25.28 -16.12
C GLU A 329 18.41 26.31 -15.07
N GLY A 330 19.34 26.74 -14.21
CA GLY A 330 19.08 27.76 -13.19
C GLY A 330 18.81 27.24 -11.77
N LEU A 331 18.65 25.92 -11.57
CA LEU A 331 18.64 25.35 -10.22
C LEU A 331 20.01 25.58 -9.54
N ASP A 332 20.01 26.09 -8.31
CA ASP A 332 21.25 26.29 -7.55
C ASP A 332 21.87 24.94 -7.17
N ILE A 333 23.10 24.70 -7.62
CA ILE A 333 23.86 23.47 -7.36
C ILE A 333 25.12 23.73 -6.54
N SER A 334 25.24 24.90 -5.91
CA SER A 334 26.40 25.29 -5.12
C SER A 334 26.50 24.49 -3.81
N THR A 335 25.37 24.15 -3.21
CA THR A 335 25.30 23.28 -2.02
C THR A 335 25.40 21.82 -2.42
N ARG A 336 26.31 21.10 -1.74
CA ARG A 336 26.69 19.72 -2.09
C ARG A 336 26.62 18.81 -0.87
N ASP A 337 25.42 18.33 -0.56
CA ASP A 337 25.13 17.47 0.60
C ASP A 337 23.99 16.48 0.30
N ALA A 338 23.62 15.69 1.31
CA ALA A 338 22.57 14.67 1.20
C ALA A 338 21.15 15.24 1.07
N SER A 339 20.94 16.53 1.31
CA SER A 339 19.66 17.23 1.15
C SER A 339 19.55 17.99 -0.18
N HIS A 340 20.65 18.07 -0.94
CA HIS A 340 20.76 18.69 -2.26
C HIS A 340 21.33 17.68 -3.25
N VAL A 341 22.38 18.06 -3.98
CA VAL A 341 23.14 17.17 -4.86
C VAL A 341 24.33 16.58 -4.09
N PRO A 342 24.50 15.24 -4.05
CA PRO A 342 25.65 14.64 -3.37
C PRO A 342 26.99 15.14 -3.94
N ALA A 343 28.01 15.27 -3.09
CA ALA A 343 29.29 15.89 -3.46
C ALA A 343 29.98 15.23 -4.66
N GLY A 344 29.96 13.88 -4.73
CA GLY A 344 30.58 13.10 -5.81
C GLY A 344 29.78 13.03 -7.12
N TRP A 345 28.56 13.57 -7.17
CA TRP A 345 27.70 13.41 -8.34
C TRP A 345 27.98 14.44 -9.43
N THR A 346 28.02 14.01 -10.69
CA THR A 346 28.05 14.92 -11.83
C THR A 346 26.69 15.59 -12.02
N VAL A 347 26.66 16.83 -12.53
CA VAL A 347 25.42 17.55 -12.81
C VAL A 347 25.30 17.81 -14.30
N ASN A 348 24.17 17.43 -14.87
CA ASN A 348 23.80 17.72 -16.25
C ASN A 348 22.55 18.61 -16.25
N SER A 349 22.53 19.63 -17.10
CA SER A 349 21.34 20.44 -17.33
C SER A 349 20.41 19.74 -18.33
N SER A 350 19.14 19.52 -17.96
CA SER A 350 18.09 19.25 -18.93
C SER A 350 17.73 20.56 -19.62
N THR A 351 17.44 20.52 -20.93
CA THR A 351 16.98 21.71 -21.68
C THR A 351 15.54 22.11 -21.34
N GLY A 352 14.93 21.53 -20.30
CA GLY A 352 13.50 21.67 -19.99
C GLY A 352 12.58 21.02 -21.02
N ILE A 353 13.12 20.08 -21.81
CA ILE A 353 12.41 19.41 -22.88
C ILE A 353 12.41 17.91 -22.60
N SER A 354 11.31 17.39 -22.05
CA SER A 354 11.12 15.95 -21.88
C SER A 354 11.27 15.22 -23.24
N PRO A 355 11.97 14.08 -23.29
CA PRO A 355 12.04 13.26 -24.49
C PRO A 355 10.65 12.73 -24.87
N ILE A 356 10.26 12.84 -26.14
CA ILE A 356 9.14 12.06 -26.71
C ILE A 356 9.73 10.69 -27.08
N MET A 357 9.48 9.67 -26.25
CA MET A 357 9.81 8.29 -26.58
C MET A 357 8.75 7.70 -27.54
N ASP A 358 8.86 8.02 -28.83
CA ASP A 358 8.17 7.29 -29.90
C ASP A 358 9.22 6.73 -30.88
N SER A 359 9.17 5.42 -31.11
CA SER A 359 10.07 4.64 -31.96
C SER A 359 10.23 5.19 -33.38
N ARG A 360 9.29 6.01 -33.86
CA ARG A 360 9.35 6.68 -35.17
C ARG A 360 10.47 7.72 -35.27
N TYR A 361 11.00 8.21 -34.14
CA TYR A 361 11.92 9.36 -34.10
C TYR A 361 13.40 9.00 -33.82
N ALA A 362 13.79 7.72 -33.91
CA ALA A 362 15.08 7.22 -33.43
C ALA A 362 16.27 7.31 -34.42
N ASN A 363 16.08 7.84 -35.63
CA ASN A 363 17.02 7.62 -36.75
C ASN A 363 17.82 8.86 -37.21
N GLY A 364 18.01 9.87 -36.35
CA GLY A 364 18.75 11.10 -36.69
C GLY A 364 17.98 12.12 -37.53
N THR A 365 16.82 11.72 -38.07
CA THR A 365 15.86 12.58 -38.79
C THR A 365 15.29 13.67 -37.87
N ILE A 366 15.14 14.87 -38.41
CA ILE A 366 14.62 16.05 -37.69
C ILE A 366 13.15 16.20 -38.05
N TYR A 367 12.28 16.38 -37.06
CA TYR A 367 10.84 16.59 -37.27
C TYR A 367 10.40 17.91 -36.64
N ASN A 368 9.40 18.59 -37.17
CA ASN A 368 8.77 19.72 -36.47
C ASN A 368 7.75 19.21 -35.42
N ILE A 369 7.14 20.13 -34.67
CA ILE A 369 6.14 19.80 -33.64
C ILE A 369 4.83 19.19 -34.18
N LEU A 370 4.61 19.21 -35.50
CA LEU A 370 3.50 18.55 -36.18
C LEU A 370 3.84 17.13 -36.62
N GLY A 371 5.09 16.68 -36.40
CA GLY A 371 5.57 15.36 -36.81
C GLY A 371 5.99 15.28 -38.27
N GLU A 372 6.15 16.42 -38.96
CA GLU A 372 6.63 16.49 -40.34
C GLU A 372 8.16 16.48 -40.35
N GLU A 373 8.77 15.70 -41.24
CA GLU A 373 10.23 15.72 -41.44
C GLU A 373 10.67 17.07 -41.98
N VAL A 374 11.71 17.66 -41.38
CA VAL A 374 12.29 18.94 -41.74
C VAL A 374 13.81 18.82 -41.89
N ASP A 375 14.43 19.73 -42.63
CA ASP A 375 15.88 19.78 -42.77
C ASP A 375 16.55 20.63 -41.68
N GLU A 376 17.88 20.62 -41.68
CA GLU A 376 18.72 21.33 -40.69
C GLU A 376 18.58 22.86 -40.70
N HIS A 377 17.97 23.46 -41.72
CA HIS A 377 17.74 24.90 -41.85
C HIS A 377 16.36 25.34 -41.30
N TYR A 378 15.50 24.41 -40.90
CA TYR A 378 14.20 24.74 -40.30
C TYR A 378 14.39 25.47 -38.98
N LYS A 379 13.90 26.71 -38.90
CA LYS A 379 13.94 27.53 -37.67
C LYS A 379 12.70 27.29 -36.84
N GLY A 380 12.88 26.80 -35.61
CA GLY A 380 11.77 26.49 -34.70
C GLY A 380 12.08 25.35 -33.74
N ILE A 381 11.05 24.88 -33.04
CA ILE A 381 11.15 23.69 -32.19
C ILE A 381 11.13 22.44 -33.07
N VAL A 382 12.17 21.61 -32.97
CA VAL A 382 12.32 20.37 -33.72
C VAL A 382 12.51 19.17 -32.80
N ILE A 383 12.13 17.97 -33.22
CA ILE A 383 12.34 16.69 -32.53
C ILE A 383 13.43 15.92 -33.28
N LYS A 384 14.50 15.52 -32.59
CA LYS A 384 15.58 14.68 -33.13
C LYS A 384 15.97 13.61 -32.11
N ASN A 385 15.98 12.34 -32.50
CA ASN A 385 16.27 11.22 -31.60
C ASN A 385 15.38 11.24 -30.34
N GLY A 386 14.08 11.53 -30.53
CA GLY A 386 13.11 11.61 -29.44
C GLY A 386 13.29 12.80 -28.47
N ARG A 387 14.16 13.78 -28.74
CA ARG A 387 14.33 14.99 -27.90
C ARG A 387 13.92 16.23 -28.68
N LYS A 388 13.27 17.23 -28.05
CA LYS A 388 13.02 18.52 -28.72
C LYS A 388 14.23 19.46 -28.60
N TYR A 389 14.46 20.30 -29.60
CA TYR A 389 15.53 21.28 -29.69
C TYR A 389 14.98 22.58 -30.28
N ILE A 390 15.57 23.72 -29.94
CA ILE A 390 15.33 24.97 -30.67
C ILE A 390 16.41 25.09 -31.75
N ASN A 391 16.02 24.92 -33.01
CA ASN A 391 16.91 25.11 -34.16
C ASN A 391 16.85 26.60 -34.59
N ARG A 392 17.98 27.30 -34.56
CA ARG A 392 18.07 28.77 -34.68
C ARG A 392 18.54 29.24 -36.05
#